data_AF-A0A7J2VX90-F1
#
_entry.id   AF-A0A7J2VX90-F1
#
_cell.length_a   1.000
_cell.length_b   1.000
_cell.length_c   1.000
_cell.angle_alpha   90.00
_cell.angle_beta   90.00
_cell.angle_gamma   90.00
#
_symmetry.space_group_name_H-M   'P 1'
#
loop_
_entity.id
_entity.type
_entity.pdbx_description
1 polymer ?
#
loop_
_entity_poly.entity_id
_entity_poly.type
_entity_poly.pdbx_seq_one_letter_code
_entity_poly.pdbx_strand_id
1 'polypeptide(L)' 'MLKDLLKIKGKDKLETAENFLILLLFVCSISLSFFIGIAGVIPKGWPVVGIMMSSFFIFISIISLVVIWIIREV' A
#
# COMPACT_ATOMS: atom_id res chain seq x y z
N MET A 1 -6.13 -18.63 14.54
CA MET A 1 -6.10 -18.80 13.08
C MET A 1 -5.68 -17.54 12.31
N LEU A 2 -6.14 -16.32 12.62
CA LEU A 2 -5.66 -15.11 11.91
C LEU A 2 -4.20 -14.71 12.26
N LYS A 3 -3.73 -15.09 13.46
CA LYS A 3 -2.37 -14.76 13.94
C LYS A 3 -1.25 -15.48 13.20
N ASP A 4 -1.50 -16.65 12.60
CA ASP A 4 -0.49 -17.40 11.83
C ASP A 4 -0.36 -16.93 10.38
N LEU A 5 -1.44 -16.37 9.81
CA LEU A 5 -1.41 -15.70 8.49
C LEU A 5 -0.73 -14.32 8.55
N LEU A 6 -0.69 -13.70 9.72
CA LEU A 6 0.01 -12.44 10.00
C LEU A 6 1.48 -12.65 10.41
N LYS A 7 2.13 -13.72 9.92
CA LYS A 7 3.59 -13.76 9.85
C LYS A 7 4.08 -12.82 8.75
N ILE A 8 3.87 -11.52 8.94
CA ILE A 8 4.59 -10.44 8.22
C ILE A 8 6.07 -10.43 8.69
N LYS A 9 6.43 -11.28 9.66
CA LYS A 9 7.81 -11.41 10.13
C LYS A 9 8.63 -12.14 9.07
N GLY A 10 9.31 -11.36 8.24
CA GLY A 10 10.39 -11.83 7.38
C GLY A 10 11.53 -12.40 8.22
N LYS A 11 12.45 -13.11 7.57
CA LYS A 11 13.66 -13.66 8.19
C LYS A 11 14.52 -12.55 8.79
N ASP A 12 14.50 -11.39 8.13
CA ASP A 12 15.19 -10.15 8.53
C ASP A 12 14.24 -8.95 8.72
N LYS A 13 14.75 -7.90 9.38
CA LYS A 13 14.01 -6.65 9.58
C LYS A 13 13.63 -5.96 8.26
N LEU A 14 14.48 -6.07 7.24
CA LEU A 14 14.23 -5.51 5.91
C LEU A 14 13.12 -6.28 5.16
N GLU A 15 13.12 -7.61 5.20
CA GLU A 15 12.04 -8.42 4.62
C GLU A 15 10.69 -8.17 5.32
N THR A 16 10.71 -7.95 6.63
CA THR A 16 9.49 -7.59 7.38
C THR A 16 8.93 -6.24 6.91
N ALA A 17 9.81 -5.25 6.68
CA ALA A 17 9.41 -3.95 6.16
C ALA A 17 8.90 -4.03 4.72
N GLU A 18 9.55 -4.81 3.87
CA GLU A 18 9.14 -5.09 2.49
C GLU A 18 7.74 -5.71 2.46
N ASN A 19 7.51 -6.78 3.22
CA ASN A 19 6.20 -7.43 3.30
C ASN A 19 5.11 -6.49 3.82
N PHE A 20 5.42 -5.63 4.77
CA PHE A 20 4.48 -4.63 5.27
C PHE A 20 4.13 -3.59 4.20
N LEU A 21 5.10 -3.10 3.44
CA LEU A 21 4.87 -2.15 2.35
C LEU A 21 4.06 -2.77 1.20
N ILE A 22 4.29 -4.05 0.89
CA ILE A 22 3.50 -4.79 -0.10
C ILE A 22 2.05 -4.96 0.39
N LEU A 23 1.85 -5.27 1.66
CA LEU A 23 0.51 -5.34 2.25
C LEU A 23 -0.19 -3.98 2.21
N LEU A 24 0.54 -2.90 2.54
CA LEU A 24 0.04 -1.54 2.48
C LEU A 24 -0.38 -1.16 1.05
N LEU A 25 0.45 -1.49 0.05
CA LEU A 25 0.13 -1.31 -1.36
C LEU A 25 -1.15 -2.04 -1.76
N PHE A 26 -1.33 -3.27 -1.31
CA PHE A 26 -2.53 -4.05 -1.60
C PHE A 26 -3.78 -3.38 -1.04
N VAL A 27 -3.76 -2.97 0.23
CA VAL A 27 -4.89 -2.29 0.88
C VAL A 27 -5.17 -0.94 0.21
N CYS A 28 -4.14 -0.15 -0.07
CA CYS A 28 -4.31 1.14 -0.75
C CYS A 28 -4.84 0.98 -2.18
N SER A 29 -4.45 -0.08 -2.91
CA SER A 29 -4.94 -0.37 -4.26
C SER A 29 -6.43 -0.75 -4.25
N ILE A 30 -6.85 -1.58 -3.28
CA ILE A 30 -8.28 -1.89 -3.08
C ILE A 30 -9.06 -0.61 -2.76
N SER A 31 -8.56 0.19 -1.83
CA SER A 31 -9.19 1.45 -1.44
C SER A 31 -9.28 2.43 -2.63
N LEU A 32 -8.21 2.56 -3.40
CA LEU A 32 -8.18 3.38 -4.61
C LEU A 32 -9.25 2.93 -5.61
N SER A 33 -9.30 1.63 -5.91
CA SER A 33 -10.32 1.09 -6.82
C SER A 33 -11.74 1.35 -6.33
N PHE A 34 -11.97 1.24 -5.02
CA PHE A 34 -13.27 1.51 -4.41
C PHE A 34 -13.67 3.00 -4.55
N PHE A 35 -12.75 3.92 -4.24
CA PHE A 35 -13.02 5.35 -4.38
C PHE A 35 -13.17 5.79 -5.84
N ILE A 36 -12.44 5.19 -6.78
CA ILE A 36 -12.66 5.39 -8.22
C ILE A 36 -14.08 4.95 -8.62
N GLY A 37 -14.53 3.78 -8.15
CA GLY A 37 -15.89 3.30 -8.39
C GLY A 37 -16.96 4.26 -7.86
N ILE A 38 -16.77 4.79 -6.65
CA ILE A 38 -17.69 5.79 -6.06
C ILE A 38 -17.64 7.12 -6.82
N ALA A 39 -16.45 7.58 -7.20
CA ALA A 39 -16.28 8.83 -7.94
C ALA A 39 -16.95 8.81 -9.31
N GLY A 40 -17.11 7.62 -9.92
CA GLY A 40 -17.90 7.44 -11.14
C GLY A 40 -19.37 7.82 -10.98
N VAL A 41 -19.93 7.73 -9.77
CA VAL A 41 -21.31 8.11 -9.45
C VAL A 41 -21.37 9.52 -8.83
N ILE A 42 -20.42 9.85 -7.95
CA ILE A 42 -20.34 11.14 -7.26
C ILE A 42 -18.96 11.76 -7.55
N PRO A 43 -18.80 12.53 -8.63
CA PRO A 43 -17.50 12.98 -9.12
C PRO A 43 -16.89 14.16 -8.34
N LYS A 44 -17.42 14.49 -7.15
CA LYS A 44 -16.97 15.64 -6.35
C LYS A 44 -16.95 15.32 -4.86
N GLY A 45 -16.07 16.00 -4.14
CA GLY A 45 -15.98 15.95 -2.68
C GLY A 45 -15.17 14.74 -2.19
N TRP A 46 -15.72 14.04 -1.21
CA TRP A 46 -15.01 12.99 -0.46
C TRP A 46 -14.43 11.82 -1.30
N PRO A 47 -15.04 11.36 -2.41
CA PRO A 47 -14.48 10.25 -3.17
C PRO A 47 -13.17 10.65 -3.84
N VAL A 48 -13.08 11.89 -4.35
CA VAL A 48 -11.88 12.44 -4.97
C VAL A 48 -10.74 12.56 -3.95
N VAL A 49 -11.05 13.01 -2.73
CA VAL A 49 -10.06 13.05 -1.64
C VAL A 49 -9.56 11.65 -1.30
N GLY A 50 -10.45 10.65 -1.26
CA GLY A 50 -10.09 9.25 -1.07
C GLY A 50 -9.15 8.73 -2.16
N ILE A 51 -9.42 9.05 -3.43
CA ILE A 51 -8.52 8.73 -4.56
C ILE A 51 -7.14 9.36 -4.35
N MET A 52 -7.09 10.67 -4.07
CA MET A 52 -5.83 11.39 -3.90
C MET A 52 -4.99 10.81 -2.74
N MET A 53 -5.62 10.53 -1.60
CA MET A 53 -4.93 9.96 -0.44
C MET A 53 -4.41 8.55 -0.73
N SER A 54 -5.23 7.68 -1.32
CA SER A 54 -4.81 6.31 -1.65
C SER A 54 -3.68 6.30 -2.69
N SER A 55 -3.73 7.15 -3.71
CA SER A 55 -2.64 7.31 -4.68
C SER A 55 -1.35 7.82 -4.03
N PHE A 56 -1.43 8.75 -3.07
CA PHE A 56 -0.26 9.25 -2.35
C PHE A 56 0.43 8.16 -1.52
N PHE A 57 -0.34 7.35 -0.79
CA PHE A 57 0.21 6.23 -0.02
C PHE A 57 0.83 5.15 -0.92
N ILE A 58 0.22 4.86 -2.07
CA ILE A 58 0.80 3.95 -3.08
C ILE A 58 2.16 4.48 -3.55
N PHE A 59 2.23 5.77 -3.89
CA PHE A 59 3.46 6.40 -4.36
C PHE A 59 4.59 6.30 -3.33
N ILE A 60 4.33 6.66 -2.07
CA ILE A 60 5.32 6.55 -0.99
C ILE A 60 5.75 5.10 -0.77
N SER A 61 4.81 4.16 -0.85
CA SER A 61 5.10 2.74 -0.63
C SER A 61 6.02 2.19 -1.73
N ILE A 62 5.79 2.57 -2.99
CA ILE A 62 6.67 2.20 -4.12
C ILE A 62 8.06 2.80 -3.93
N ILE A 63 8.18 4.09 -3.60
CA ILE A 63 9.50 4.72 -3.34
C ILE A 63 10.22 3.97 -2.22
N SER A 64 9.54 3.68 -1.12
CA SER A 64 10.12 2.98 0.02
C SER A 64 10.58 1.58 -0.35
N LEU A 65 9.82 0.84 -1.17
CA LEU A 65 10.22 -0.46 -1.69
C LEU A 65 11.46 -0.37 -2.57
N VAL A 66 11.50 0.59 -3.50
CA VAL A 66 12.67 0.81 -4.35
C VAL A 66 13.91 1.09 -3.51
N VAL A 67 13.80 1.92 -2.48
CA VAL A 67 14.92 2.19 -1.54
C VAL A 67 15.35 0.93 -0.80
N ILE A 68 14.41 0.12 -0.28
CA ILE A 68 14.74 -1.14 0.40
C ILE A 68 15.42 -2.12 -0.54
N TRP A 69 14.95 -2.22 -1.79
CA TRP A 69 15.56 -3.10 -2.79
C TRP A 69 16.98 -2.63 -3.14
N ILE A 70 17.22 -1.33 -3.30
CA ILE A 70 18.57 -0.80 -3.53
C ILE A 70 19.49 -1.12 -2.35
N ILE A 71 19.06 -0.86 -1.11
CA ILE A 71 19.86 -1.14 0.10
C ILE A 71 20.15 -2.64 0.26
N ARG A 72 19.26 -3.51 -0.21
CA ARG A 72 19.44 -4.96 -0.12
C ARG A 72 20.40 -5.50 -1.19
N GLU A 73 20.47 -4.86 -2.35
CA GLU A 73 21.34 -5.27 -3.47
C GLU A 73 22.77 -4.71 -3.34
N VAL A 74 22.93 -3.54 -2.70
CA VAL A 74 24.23 -2.87 -2.44
C VAL A 74 24.89 -3.41 -1.17
#